data_AF-A0A178A743-F1
#
_entry.id   AF-A0A178A743-F1
#
_cell.length_a   1.000
_cell.length_b   1.000
_cell.length_c   1.000
_cell.angle_alpha   90.00
_cell.angle_beta   90.00
_cell.angle_gamma   90.00
#
_symmetry.space_group_name_H-M   'P 1'
#
loop_
_entity.id
_entity.type
_entity.pdbx_description
1 polymer ?
#
loop_
_entity_poly.entity_id
_entity_poly.type
_entity_poly.pdbx_seq_one_letter_code
_entity_poly.pdbx_strand_id
1 'polypeptide(L)'
;CTCKASAKVLREMLDKMRTKTKVNDPARVKLINELARVCYTTANAHNNVCYDHLQYLSSKMGLKTRTMRKEDLHDVLLSLYRTKGTWGAVQSHPVTSGLFLQPYRGARHLEDMKSFRYLPASVQVGVDWRGVRQALNVEAGYQAFLQTGNVVQDVFSWVFQDSELVKILDESYDMYLYHTRLIDGKSNLGWVRIMFHSLIQQLMRGDLMYYLLYASFREKTNLISYPYYTKYTKPGDATKFRHIDLNISEAVATGRGVDLIQGSVSWDDEDGQNCTEILEEFHRHIAEYQQWRKGRNIPDSTGKIEGWKDEEHWPAEIQNKLPNVQWKKIICKKGDVRITDPRLPHGSTGPATRRRRTMLPWLVLVHDDMTTMEIPEMGSYQEIAAAHQNLTAAPRTPSGHANMYGGIKWAFPGDVQPIYSSAISRAVNCQLPWNSPLVQHELDTYLVRPNPAKLRQWITDTRLDTTRMVKRHWEITKAMEKAAF
;
A
#
# COMPACT_ATOMS: atom_id res chain seq x y z
N CYS A 1 -6.57 -44.41 39.97
CA CYS A 1 -5.82 -44.33 38.69
C CYS A 1 -4.75 -45.42 38.65
N THR A 2 -4.73 -46.25 37.62
CA THR A 2 -3.71 -47.30 37.33
C THR A 2 -2.34 -46.73 36.88
N CYS A 3 -2.12 -45.44 37.08
CA CYS A 3 -1.09 -44.63 36.47
C CYS A 3 0.07 -44.50 37.48
N LYS A 4 1.07 -45.39 37.42
CA LYS A 4 1.93 -45.68 38.60
C LYS A 4 3.26 -44.91 38.72
N ALA A 5 3.80 -44.28 37.66
CA ALA A 5 5.08 -43.55 37.75
C ALA A 5 4.98 -42.07 37.35
N SER A 6 4.60 -41.79 36.09
CA SER A 6 4.56 -40.42 35.55
C SER A 6 3.42 -39.57 36.10
N ALA A 7 2.38 -40.20 36.62
CA ALA A 7 1.24 -39.52 37.22
C ALA A 7 1.56 -38.87 38.56
N LYS A 8 2.68 -39.22 39.23
CA LYS A 8 3.07 -38.59 40.49
C LYS A 8 3.55 -37.14 40.25
N VAL A 9 4.44 -36.95 39.27
CA VAL A 9 4.95 -35.62 38.89
C VAL A 9 3.83 -34.72 38.36
N LEU A 10 2.98 -35.25 37.48
CA LEU A 10 1.82 -34.50 36.98
C LEU A 10 0.86 -34.12 38.10
N ARG A 11 0.56 -35.04 39.04
CA ARG A 11 -0.28 -34.74 40.22
C ARG A 11 0.35 -33.68 41.13
N GLU A 12 1.64 -33.79 41.43
CA GLU A 12 2.35 -32.80 42.26
C GLU A 12 2.37 -31.40 41.61
N MET A 13 2.52 -31.32 40.28
CA MET A 13 2.45 -30.06 39.55
C MET A 13 1.02 -29.48 39.54
N LEU A 14 0.04 -30.36 39.39
CA LEU A 14 -1.37 -30.03 39.40
C LEU A 14 -1.86 -29.50 40.76
N ASP A 15 -1.40 -30.09 41.86
CA ASP A 15 -1.74 -29.68 43.22
C ASP A 15 -1.14 -28.31 43.57
N LYS A 16 -0.01 -27.95 42.95
CA LYS A 16 0.64 -26.65 43.12
C LYS A 16 0.00 -25.53 42.28
N MET A 17 -0.88 -25.87 41.32
CA MET A 17 -1.54 -24.88 40.47
C MET A 17 -2.83 -24.32 41.09
N ARG A 18 -2.75 -23.06 41.53
CA ARG A 18 -3.91 -22.28 41.99
C ARG A 18 -4.94 -22.12 40.86
N THR A 19 -6.23 -22.21 41.20
CA THR A 19 -7.36 -22.20 40.24
C THR A 19 -7.57 -20.90 39.46
N LYS A 20 -6.83 -19.82 39.76
CA LYS A 20 -7.04 -18.47 39.20
C LYS A 20 -5.83 -17.90 38.44
N THR A 21 -4.89 -18.71 37.96
CA THR A 21 -3.76 -18.17 37.22
C THR A 21 -4.09 -17.91 35.75
N LYS A 22 -3.52 -16.85 35.17
CA LYS A 22 -3.71 -16.47 33.76
C LYS A 22 -3.18 -17.57 32.83
N VAL A 23 -3.65 -17.60 31.58
CA VAL A 23 -3.29 -18.64 30.60
C VAL A 23 -1.78 -18.65 30.30
N ASN A 24 -1.12 -17.50 30.33
CA ASN A 24 0.32 -17.36 30.14
C ASN A 24 1.15 -17.70 31.39
N ASP A 25 0.54 -18.30 32.41
CA ASP A 25 1.24 -18.79 33.58
C ASP A 25 2.30 -19.84 33.16
N PRO A 26 3.59 -19.61 33.44
CA PRO A 26 4.66 -20.56 33.17
C PRO A 26 4.39 -21.97 33.71
N ALA A 27 3.60 -22.10 34.78
CA ALA A 27 3.18 -23.39 35.33
C ALA A 27 2.34 -24.22 34.35
N ARG A 28 1.49 -23.59 33.53
CA ARG A 28 0.67 -24.26 32.50
C ARG A 28 1.53 -24.77 31.34
N VAL A 29 2.53 -23.99 30.93
CA VAL A 29 3.50 -24.41 29.89
C VAL A 29 4.34 -25.57 30.39
N LYS A 30 4.78 -25.53 31.66
CA LYS A 30 5.49 -26.64 32.29
C LYS A 30 4.64 -27.91 32.32
N LEU A 31 3.35 -27.79 32.61
CA LEU A 31 2.40 -28.89 32.67
C LEU A 31 2.17 -29.55 31.30
N ILE A 32 1.99 -28.76 30.24
CA ILE A 32 1.82 -29.30 28.88
C ILE A 32 3.11 -29.97 28.37
N ASN A 33 4.29 -29.44 28.74
CA ASN A 33 5.58 -30.02 28.39
C ASN A 33 5.77 -31.38 29.06
N GLU A 34 5.39 -31.49 30.33
CA GLU A 34 5.49 -32.75 31.08
C GLU A 34 4.51 -33.80 30.55
N LEU A 35 3.28 -33.41 30.19
CA LEU A 35 2.34 -34.29 29.50
C LEU A 35 2.93 -34.83 28.19
N ALA A 36 3.45 -33.95 27.34
CA ALA A 36 4.07 -34.36 26.08
C ALA A 36 5.24 -35.32 26.29
N ARG A 37 6.10 -35.06 27.29
CA ARG A 37 7.20 -35.96 27.67
C ARG A 37 6.68 -37.36 27.98
N VAL A 38 5.65 -37.47 28.81
CA VAL A 38 5.05 -38.76 29.20
C VAL A 38 4.46 -39.49 28.00
N CYS A 39 3.85 -38.77 27.06
CA CYS A 39 3.29 -39.36 25.85
C CYS A 39 4.37 -39.83 24.86
N TYR A 40 5.48 -39.10 24.69
CA TYR A 40 6.52 -39.44 23.70
C TYR A 40 7.51 -40.52 24.15
N THR A 41 7.71 -40.73 25.47
CA THR A 41 8.74 -41.67 25.97
C THR A 41 8.31 -43.14 25.99
N THR A 42 7.13 -43.50 25.48
CA THR A 42 6.57 -44.85 25.64
C THR A 42 5.81 -45.30 24.39
N ALA A 43 5.99 -46.55 23.97
CA ALA A 43 5.47 -47.10 22.70
C ALA A 43 3.92 -47.17 22.59
N ASN A 44 3.17 -46.75 23.63
CA ASN A 44 1.71 -46.74 23.69
C ASN A 44 1.17 -45.43 24.32
N ALA A 45 1.51 -44.29 23.72
CA ALA A 45 1.24 -42.94 24.23
C ALA A 45 -0.21 -42.70 24.73
N HIS A 46 -1.22 -43.21 24.01
CA HIS A 46 -2.64 -42.97 24.31
C HIS A 46 -3.16 -43.70 25.57
N ASN A 47 -2.45 -44.70 26.09
CA ASN A 47 -2.90 -45.51 27.24
C ASN A 47 -2.27 -45.10 28.58
N ASN A 48 -1.32 -44.17 28.59
CA ASN A 48 -0.52 -43.86 29.79
C ASN A 48 -1.14 -42.80 30.71
N VAL A 49 -2.09 -42.02 30.21
CA VAL A 49 -2.83 -41.03 31.00
C VAL A 49 -4.31 -41.37 30.93
N CYS A 50 -4.95 -41.57 32.09
CA CYS A 50 -6.38 -41.85 32.14
C CYS A 50 -7.21 -40.63 31.74
N TYR A 51 -8.47 -40.86 31.41
CA TYR A 51 -9.43 -39.81 31.10
C TYR A 51 -9.50 -38.74 32.20
N ASP A 52 -9.61 -39.13 33.48
CA ASP A 52 -9.74 -38.17 34.59
C ASP A 52 -8.57 -37.19 34.67
N HIS A 53 -7.34 -37.67 34.43
CA HIS A 53 -6.17 -36.80 34.41
C HIS A 53 -6.16 -35.89 33.18
N LEU A 54 -6.50 -36.40 32.00
CA LEU A 54 -6.61 -35.57 30.79
C LEU A 54 -7.71 -34.51 30.94
N GLN A 55 -8.84 -34.88 31.52
CA GLN A 55 -9.96 -33.99 31.84
C GLN A 55 -9.51 -32.93 32.85
N TYR A 56 -8.81 -33.31 33.92
CA TYR A 56 -8.36 -32.37 34.93
C TYR A 56 -7.29 -31.41 34.38
N LEU A 57 -6.33 -31.92 33.59
CA LEU A 57 -5.34 -31.10 32.87
C LEU A 57 -6.03 -30.11 31.92
N SER A 58 -6.96 -30.61 31.11
CA SER A 58 -7.72 -29.80 30.15
C SER A 58 -8.54 -28.69 30.84
N SER A 59 -9.16 -29.00 31.98
CA SER A 59 -9.85 -28.01 32.81
C SER A 59 -8.91 -26.89 33.28
N LYS A 60 -7.70 -27.23 33.73
CA LYS A 60 -6.69 -26.23 34.11
C LYS A 60 -6.18 -25.40 32.93
N MET A 61 -6.22 -25.96 31.72
CA MET A 61 -5.95 -25.23 30.48
C MET A 61 -7.13 -24.35 30.01
N GLY A 62 -8.27 -24.40 30.69
CA GLY A 62 -9.48 -23.66 30.34
C GLY A 62 -10.30 -24.29 29.22
N LEU A 63 -10.08 -25.57 28.90
CA LEU A 63 -10.80 -26.30 27.87
C LEU A 63 -12.17 -26.79 28.37
N LYS A 64 -13.13 -26.93 27.45
CA LYS A 64 -14.39 -27.63 27.69
C LYS A 64 -14.12 -29.12 27.72
N THR A 65 -14.46 -29.78 28.83
CA THR A 65 -14.11 -31.20 29.01
C THR A 65 -15.31 -32.13 29.08
N ARG A 66 -16.52 -31.62 29.33
CA ARG A 66 -17.72 -32.46 29.54
C ARG A 66 -18.20 -33.20 28.28
N THR A 67 -17.81 -32.73 27.09
CA THR A 67 -18.30 -33.24 25.80
C THR A 67 -17.23 -33.91 24.96
N MET A 68 -16.00 -34.06 25.47
CA MET A 68 -14.86 -34.59 24.71
C MET A 68 -14.53 -36.00 25.18
N ARG A 69 -14.21 -36.91 24.24
CA ARG A 69 -13.70 -38.24 24.59
C ARG A 69 -12.23 -38.14 25.00
N LYS A 70 -11.70 -39.24 25.55
CA LYS A 70 -10.31 -39.31 26.03
C LYS A 70 -9.30 -38.97 24.93
N GLU A 71 -9.54 -39.48 23.72
CA GLU A 71 -8.71 -39.28 22.54
C GLU A 71 -8.73 -37.81 22.12
N ASP A 72 -9.93 -37.21 22.07
CA ASP A 72 -10.11 -35.81 21.69
C ASP A 72 -9.40 -34.86 22.69
N LEU A 73 -9.50 -35.13 24.00
CA LEU A 73 -8.78 -34.36 25.03
C LEU A 73 -7.25 -34.47 24.87
N HIS A 74 -6.78 -35.69 24.59
CA HIS A 74 -5.35 -35.94 24.37
C HIS A 74 -4.83 -35.16 23.16
N ASP A 75 -5.54 -35.20 22.04
CA ASP A 75 -5.13 -34.54 20.80
C ASP A 75 -5.17 -33.01 20.91
N VAL A 76 -6.19 -32.45 21.58
CA VAL A 76 -6.25 -31.02 21.85
C VAL A 76 -5.08 -30.57 22.74
N LEU A 77 -4.76 -31.32 23.80
CA LEU A 77 -3.62 -31.00 24.67
C LEU A 77 -2.28 -31.09 23.93
N LEU A 78 -2.09 -32.09 23.05
CA LEU A 78 -0.89 -32.16 22.22
C LEU A 78 -0.82 -31.04 21.18
N SER A 79 -1.95 -30.63 20.63
CA SER A 79 -2.03 -29.46 19.77
C SER A 79 -1.58 -28.20 20.52
N LEU A 80 -2.05 -28.01 21.77
CA LEU A 80 -1.59 -26.90 22.60
C LEU A 80 -0.09 -26.97 22.90
N TYR A 81 0.47 -28.15 23.13
CA TYR A 81 1.92 -28.30 23.28
C TYR A 81 2.68 -27.85 22.03
N ARG A 82 2.22 -28.24 20.84
CA ARG A 82 2.83 -27.83 19.56
C ARG A 82 2.74 -26.31 19.34
N THR A 83 1.67 -25.67 19.83
CA THR A 83 1.43 -24.23 19.68
C THR A 83 1.76 -23.42 20.94
N LYS A 84 2.64 -23.90 21.83
CA LYS A 84 2.90 -23.27 23.14
C LYS A 84 3.45 -21.84 23.10
N GLY A 85 4.01 -21.40 21.97
CA GLY A 85 4.41 -20.01 21.74
C GLY A 85 3.30 -19.08 21.26
N THR A 86 2.14 -19.63 20.89
CA THR A 86 1.06 -18.92 20.18
C THR A 86 -0.33 -19.21 20.74
N TRP A 87 -0.44 -19.58 22.03
CA TRP A 87 -1.73 -19.90 22.66
C TRP A 87 -2.78 -18.79 22.51
N GLY A 88 -2.39 -17.52 22.58
CA GLY A 88 -3.31 -16.40 22.36
C GLY A 88 -3.99 -16.44 20.99
N ALA A 89 -3.26 -16.84 19.94
CA ALA A 89 -3.82 -17.03 18.61
C ALA A 89 -4.81 -18.20 18.58
N VAL A 90 -4.46 -19.34 19.18
CA VAL A 90 -5.33 -20.53 19.26
C VAL A 90 -6.63 -20.23 20.02
N GLN A 91 -6.56 -19.42 21.07
CA GLN A 91 -7.71 -19.00 21.88
C GLN A 91 -8.62 -17.98 21.20
N SER A 92 -8.09 -17.21 20.25
CA SER A 92 -8.83 -16.18 19.52
C SER A 92 -9.35 -16.69 18.17
N HIS A 93 -8.74 -17.74 17.63
CA HIS A 93 -9.03 -18.27 16.30
C HIS A 93 -10.49 -18.77 16.14
N PRO A 94 -11.18 -18.51 15.01
CA PRO A 94 -12.59 -18.85 14.81
C PRO A 94 -12.97 -20.32 15.05
N VAL A 95 -12.06 -21.24 14.74
CA VAL A 95 -12.32 -22.69 14.83
C VAL A 95 -11.99 -23.25 16.22
N THR A 96 -10.82 -22.91 16.79
CA THR A 96 -10.26 -23.58 17.98
C THR A 96 -10.68 -22.94 19.29
N SER A 97 -11.06 -21.65 19.27
CA SER A 97 -11.60 -20.94 20.45
C SER A 97 -12.86 -21.60 21.03
N GLY A 98 -13.65 -22.29 20.20
CA GLY A 98 -14.81 -23.06 20.64
C GLY A 98 -14.47 -24.18 21.65
N LEU A 99 -13.21 -24.62 21.68
CA LEU A 99 -12.68 -25.61 22.61
C LEU A 99 -12.50 -25.05 24.03
N PHE A 100 -12.47 -23.73 24.21
CA PHE A 100 -12.24 -23.07 25.50
C PHE A 100 -13.54 -22.61 26.17
N LEU A 101 -13.51 -22.61 27.51
CA LEU A 101 -14.49 -21.93 28.35
C LEU A 101 -14.41 -20.41 28.12
N GLN A 102 -15.55 -19.72 28.21
CA GLN A 102 -15.67 -18.29 27.87
C GLN A 102 -14.63 -17.39 28.56
N PRO A 103 -14.30 -17.54 29.87
CA PRO A 103 -13.27 -16.71 30.52
C PRO A 103 -11.84 -16.93 30.02
N TYR A 104 -11.62 -18.00 29.24
CA TYR A 104 -10.31 -18.41 28.72
C TYR A 104 -10.24 -18.31 27.19
N ARG A 105 -11.28 -17.78 26.54
CA ARG A 105 -11.21 -17.42 25.12
C ARG A 105 -10.42 -16.12 24.98
N GLY A 106 -9.70 -16.01 23.87
CA GLY A 106 -9.10 -14.74 23.49
C GLY A 106 -10.19 -13.77 23.02
N ALA A 107 -9.88 -12.47 23.02
CA ALA A 107 -10.81 -11.46 22.54
C ALA A 107 -11.23 -11.79 21.10
N ARG A 108 -12.54 -11.95 20.88
CA ARG A 108 -13.12 -12.05 19.54
C ARG A 108 -13.82 -10.74 19.22
N HIS A 109 -13.65 -10.25 18.00
CA HIS A 109 -14.45 -9.14 17.46
C HIS A 109 -15.96 -9.37 17.62
N LEU A 110 -16.41 -10.64 17.57
CA LEU A 110 -17.82 -11.02 17.75
C LEU A 110 -18.27 -11.12 19.23
N GLU A 111 -17.34 -11.26 20.18
CA GLU A 111 -17.67 -11.31 21.62
C GLU A 111 -17.69 -9.91 22.26
N ASP A 112 -17.29 -8.86 21.52
CA ASP A 112 -17.36 -7.46 21.94
C ASP A 112 -18.73 -6.81 21.64
N MET A 113 -19.74 -7.60 21.25
CA MET A 113 -21.14 -7.18 21.12
C MET A 113 -21.80 -6.80 22.47
N LYS A 114 -21.05 -6.63 23.56
CA LYS A 114 -21.59 -6.44 24.92
C LYS A 114 -22.72 -5.41 24.98
N SER A 115 -22.58 -4.30 24.24
CA SER A 115 -23.58 -3.24 24.11
C SER A 115 -24.30 -3.20 22.76
N PHE A 116 -23.80 -3.89 21.73
CA PHE A 116 -24.41 -3.90 20.40
C PHE A 116 -25.43 -5.02 20.25
N ARG A 117 -26.68 -4.65 19.98
CA ARG A 117 -27.76 -5.61 19.72
C ARG A 117 -27.56 -6.41 18.42
N TYR A 118 -26.88 -5.81 17.44
CA TYR A 118 -26.59 -6.39 16.14
C TYR A 118 -25.16 -6.07 15.73
N LEU A 119 -24.52 -7.00 15.02
CA LEU A 119 -23.25 -6.70 14.35
C LEU A 119 -23.52 -5.66 13.25
N PRO A 120 -22.77 -4.56 13.20
CA PRO A 120 -22.84 -3.68 12.05
C PRO A 120 -22.41 -4.47 10.81
N ALA A 121 -23.28 -4.49 9.79
CA ALA A 121 -22.90 -5.05 8.49
C ALA A 121 -21.85 -4.14 7.84
N SER A 122 -20.84 -4.74 7.22
CA SER A 122 -19.96 -3.98 6.33
C SER A 122 -20.77 -3.55 5.12
N VAL A 123 -20.86 -2.24 4.89
CA VAL A 123 -21.46 -1.71 3.66
C VAL A 123 -20.33 -1.63 2.63
N GLN A 124 -20.38 -2.49 1.63
CA GLN A 124 -19.52 -2.40 0.45
C GLN A 124 -20.36 -1.97 -0.74
N VAL A 125 -20.01 -0.82 -1.31
CA VAL A 125 -20.69 -0.26 -2.48
C VAL A 125 -20.09 -0.88 -3.75
N GLY A 126 -20.93 -1.52 -4.57
CA GLY A 126 -20.54 -2.05 -5.88
C GLY A 126 -20.50 -0.93 -6.92
N VAL A 127 -19.33 -0.68 -7.51
CA VAL A 127 -19.12 0.40 -8.49
C VAL A 127 -19.21 -0.12 -9.93
N ASP A 128 -19.91 0.60 -10.80
CA ASP A 128 -19.91 0.35 -12.25
C ASP A 128 -18.73 1.10 -12.91
N TRP A 129 -17.54 0.48 -12.89
CA TRP A 129 -16.33 1.11 -13.44
C TRP A 129 -16.43 1.41 -14.92
N ARG A 130 -17.12 0.57 -15.70
CA ARG A 130 -17.34 0.84 -17.13
C ARG A 130 -18.22 2.07 -17.32
N GLY A 131 -19.32 2.17 -16.56
CA GLY A 131 -20.16 3.35 -16.55
C GLY A 131 -19.38 4.62 -16.15
N VAL A 132 -18.48 4.52 -15.17
CA VAL A 132 -17.62 5.64 -14.75
C VAL A 132 -16.69 6.06 -15.89
N ARG A 133 -16.01 5.11 -16.54
CA ARG A 133 -15.12 5.40 -17.68
C ARG A 133 -15.88 6.06 -18.84
N GLN A 134 -17.09 5.60 -19.14
CA GLN A 134 -17.95 6.20 -20.16
C GLN A 134 -18.40 7.61 -19.77
N ALA A 135 -18.82 7.82 -18.52
CA ALA A 135 -19.25 9.11 -18.01
C ALA A 135 -18.15 10.17 -18.03
N LEU A 136 -16.90 9.76 -17.81
CA LEU A 136 -15.70 10.59 -17.86
C LEU A 136 -15.07 10.70 -19.25
N ASN A 137 -15.58 9.95 -20.25
CA ASN A 137 -15.00 9.85 -21.60
C ASN A 137 -13.54 9.38 -21.62
N VAL A 138 -13.19 8.39 -20.78
CA VAL A 138 -11.82 7.83 -20.68
C VAL A 138 -11.73 6.36 -21.10
N GLU A 139 -12.81 5.77 -21.62
CA GLU A 139 -12.83 4.37 -22.04
C GLU A 139 -11.80 4.06 -23.14
N ALA A 140 -11.62 4.95 -24.12
CA ALA A 140 -10.59 4.79 -25.15
C ALA A 140 -9.17 4.79 -24.55
N GLY A 141 -8.93 5.66 -23.55
CA GLY A 141 -7.66 5.69 -22.81
C GLY A 141 -7.42 4.42 -22.00
N TYR A 142 -8.47 3.84 -21.41
CA TYR A 142 -8.39 2.55 -20.72
C TYR A 142 -8.03 1.41 -21.67
N GLN A 143 -8.68 1.33 -22.84
CA GLN A 143 -8.35 0.32 -23.86
C GLN A 143 -6.91 0.47 -24.36
N ALA A 144 -6.46 1.71 -24.60
CA ALA A 144 -5.07 1.99 -24.95
C ALA A 144 -4.12 1.52 -23.84
N PHE A 145 -4.41 1.83 -22.58
CA PHE A 145 -3.60 1.38 -21.44
C PHE A 145 -3.52 -0.15 -21.33
N LEU A 146 -4.61 -0.89 -21.55
CA LEU A 146 -4.56 -2.35 -21.56
C LEU A 146 -3.64 -2.88 -22.67
N GLN A 147 -3.67 -2.24 -23.84
CA GLN A 147 -2.87 -2.64 -25.00
C GLN A 147 -1.38 -2.31 -24.83
N THR A 148 -1.07 -1.07 -24.46
CA THR A 148 0.29 -0.50 -24.48
C THR A 148 0.97 -0.47 -23.12
N GLY A 149 0.18 -0.56 -22.04
CA GLY A 149 0.62 -0.32 -20.67
C GLY A 149 0.80 1.16 -20.34
N ASN A 150 0.36 2.07 -21.21
CA ASN A 150 0.54 3.51 -21.03
C ASN A 150 -0.60 4.34 -21.62
N VAL A 151 -1.00 5.41 -20.92
CA VAL A 151 -1.91 6.43 -21.45
C VAL A 151 -1.47 7.82 -20.99
N VAL A 152 -1.71 8.82 -21.83
CA VAL A 152 -1.59 10.24 -21.48
C VAL A 152 -2.97 10.87 -21.57
N GLN A 153 -3.38 11.58 -20.53
CA GLN A 153 -4.70 12.21 -20.41
C GLN A 153 -4.55 13.62 -19.84
N ASP A 154 -5.19 14.60 -20.47
CA ASP A 154 -5.32 15.93 -19.87
C ASP A 154 -6.26 15.86 -18.68
N VAL A 155 -5.75 16.22 -17.50
CA VAL A 155 -6.49 16.27 -16.24
C VAL A 155 -6.35 17.63 -15.58
N PHE A 156 -5.18 18.28 -15.69
CA PHE A 156 -4.81 19.48 -14.95
C PHE A 156 -4.58 20.72 -15.83
N SER A 157 -4.92 20.71 -17.13
CA SER A 157 -4.81 21.92 -17.97
C SER A 157 -5.57 23.13 -17.39
N TRP A 158 -6.65 22.89 -16.64
CA TRP A 158 -7.42 23.92 -15.96
C TRP A 158 -6.61 24.73 -14.94
N VAL A 159 -5.56 24.16 -14.33
CA VAL A 159 -4.65 24.90 -13.42
C VAL A 159 -3.99 26.07 -14.15
N PHE A 160 -3.67 25.90 -15.42
CA PHE A 160 -3.02 26.91 -16.25
C PHE A 160 -3.97 28.00 -16.78
N GLN A 161 -5.28 27.85 -16.54
CA GLN A 161 -6.26 28.88 -16.85
C GLN A 161 -6.37 29.92 -15.72
N ASP A 162 -5.84 29.61 -14.54
CA ASP A 162 -5.80 30.51 -13.39
C ASP A 162 -4.36 31.02 -13.16
N SER A 163 -4.11 32.29 -13.50
CA SER A 163 -2.78 32.90 -13.40
C SER A 163 -2.21 32.90 -11.97
N GLU A 164 -3.06 32.91 -10.95
CA GLU A 164 -2.62 32.88 -9.56
C GLU A 164 -2.15 31.48 -9.18
N LEU A 165 -2.83 30.42 -9.62
CA LEU A 165 -2.35 29.04 -9.42
C LEU A 165 -1.02 28.79 -10.14
N VAL A 166 -0.85 29.32 -11.35
CA VAL A 166 0.42 29.24 -12.09
C VAL A 166 1.54 29.92 -11.31
N LYS A 167 1.27 31.11 -10.77
CA LYS A 167 2.23 31.83 -9.92
C LYS A 167 2.59 31.01 -8.67
N ILE A 168 1.60 30.46 -7.98
CA ILE A 168 1.81 29.61 -6.79
C ILE A 168 2.67 28.39 -7.14
N LEU A 169 2.40 27.73 -8.28
CA LEU A 169 3.18 26.61 -8.78
C LEU A 169 4.64 26.98 -9.02
N ASP A 170 4.90 28.08 -9.72
CA ASP A 170 6.25 28.55 -10.02
C ASP A 170 7.01 28.96 -8.74
N GLU A 171 6.42 29.82 -7.90
CA GLU A 171 7.03 30.27 -6.66
C GLU A 171 7.25 29.13 -5.66
N SER A 172 6.33 28.17 -5.57
CA SER A 172 6.52 26.99 -4.72
C SER A 172 7.75 26.19 -5.15
N TYR A 173 7.87 25.87 -6.44
CA TYR A 173 9.02 25.11 -6.93
C TYR A 173 10.35 25.83 -6.70
N ASP A 174 10.39 27.14 -6.93
CA ASP A 174 11.60 27.93 -6.70
C ASP A 174 11.95 28.00 -5.20
N MET A 175 10.95 28.14 -4.32
CA MET A 175 11.11 28.11 -2.86
C MET A 175 11.70 26.77 -2.39
N TYR A 176 11.12 25.62 -2.76
CA TYR A 176 11.70 24.34 -2.37
C TYR A 176 13.07 24.10 -3.00
N LEU A 177 13.28 24.52 -4.26
CA LEU A 177 14.57 24.34 -4.90
C LEU A 177 15.66 25.14 -4.17
N TYR A 178 15.37 26.38 -3.76
CA TYR A 178 16.27 27.21 -2.97
C TYR A 178 16.71 26.53 -1.67
N HIS A 179 15.78 25.86 -0.98
CA HIS A 179 16.04 25.11 0.26
C HIS A 179 16.61 23.70 0.05
N THR A 180 16.74 23.23 -1.20
CA THR A 180 17.26 21.89 -1.48
C THR A 180 18.79 21.89 -1.46
N ARG A 181 19.39 21.20 -0.48
CA ARG A 181 20.84 21.00 -0.41
C ARG A 181 21.35 20.00 -1.47
N LEU A 182 22.65 20.05 -1.75
CA LEU A 182 23.37 18.95 -2.40
C LEU A 182 23.43 17.73 -1.47
N ILE A 183 23.43 16.53 -2.04
CA ILE A 183 23.52 15.28 -1.29
C ILE A 183 24.90 14.70 -1.51
N ASP A 184 25.69 14.60 -0.44
CA ASP A 184 27.08 14.10 -0.49
C ASP A 184 27.95 14.82 -1.53
N GLY A 185 27.75 16.14 -1.68
CA GLY A 185 28.45 16.97 -2.66
C GLY A 185 28.03 16.75 -4.13
N LYS A 186 27.03 15.90 -4.39
CA LYS A 186 26.53 15.61 -5.74
C LYS A 186 25.29 16.45 -6.07
N SER A 187 25.16 16.80 -7.35
CA SER A 187 23.94 17.41 -7.91
C SER A 187 22.72 16.53 -7.64
N ASN A 188 21.56 17.16 -7.45
CA ASN A 188 20.29 16.48 -7.20
C ASN A 188 19.69 15.80 -8.44
N LEU A 189 20.39 15.80 -9.59
CA LEU A 189 19.98 15.14 -10.84
C LEU A 189 18.58 15.59 -11.32
N GLY A 190 18.25 16.87 -11.12
CA GLY A 190 16.96 17.44 -11.48
C GLY A 190 15.79 17.07 -10.55
N TRP A 191 16.07 16.62 -9.32
CA TRP A 191 15.04 16.30 -8.32
C TRP A 191 14.97 17.31 -7.17
N VAL A 192 13.76 17.56 -6.66
CA VAL A 192 13.51 18.40 -5.47
C VAL A 192 13.10 17.48 -4.34
N ARG A 193 14.10 16.85 -3.71
CA ARG A 193 13.89 15.77 -2.72
C ARG A 193 13.29 16.23 -1.41
N ILE A 194 13.01 17.52 -1.24
CA ILE A 194 12.36 18.06 -0.05
C ILE A 194 10.87 18.41 -0.26
N MET A 195 10.37 18.35 -1.50
CA MET A 195 9.02 18.82 -1.84
C MET A 195 8.02 17.66 -1.83
N PHE A 196 7.46 17.32 -0.66
CA PHE A 196 6.46 16.25 -0.51
C PHE A 196 5.03 16.75 -0.38
N HIS A 197 4.81 17.94 0.20
CA HIS A 197 3.48 18.39 0.60
C HIS A 197 3.15 19.83 0.18
N SER A 198 3.80 20.32 -0.89
CA SER A 198 3.48 21.63 -1.47
C SER A 198 2.00 21.76 -1.79
N LEU A 199 1.48 22.99 -1.79
CA LEU A 199 0.05 23.23 -2.03
C LEU A 199 -0.43 22.68 -3.37
N ILE A 200 0.39 22.70 -4.42
CA ILE A 200 0.04 22.10 -5.71
C ILE A 200 0.07 20.57 -5.65
N GLN A 201 0.97 19.95 -4.89
CA GLN A 201 0.88 18.50 -4.64
C GLN A 201 -0.41 18.15 -3.91
N GLN A 202 -0.84 18.96 -2.94
CA GLN A 202 -2.10 18.74 -2.23
C GLN A 202 -3.31 18.92 -3.16
N LEU A 203 -3.32 19.97 -3.98
CA LEU A 203 -4.37 20.17 -5.01
C LEU A 203 -4.52 18.94 -5.90
N MET A 204 -3.40 18.44 -6.41
CA MET A 204 -3.35 17.27 -7.29
C MET A 204 -3.83 15.99 -6.60
N ARG A 205 -3.49 15.78 -5.33
CA ARG A 205 -3.92 14.59 -4.55
C ARG A 205 -5.39 14.64 -4.14
N GLY A 206 -5.97 15.84 -4.01
CA GLY A 206 -7.39 16.04 -3.75
C GLY A 206 -8.25 16.06 -5.00
N ASP A 207 -7.67 15.95 -6.19
CA ASP A 207 -8.42 16.04 -7.44
C ASP A 207 -9.19 14.74 -7.72
N LEU A 208 -10.52 14.85 -7.78
CA LEU A 208 -11.40 13.72 -8.03
C LEU A 208 -11.25 13.13 -9.42
N MET A 209 -10.96 13.91 -10.46
CA MET A 209 -10.75 13.35 -11.80
C MET A 209 -9.49 12.47 -11.81
N TYR A 210 -8.43 12.90 -11.14
CA TYR A 210 -7.22 12.11 -10.99
C TYR A 210 -7.46 10.81 -10.21
N TYR A 211 -8.18 10.88 -9.08
CA TYR A 211 -8.61 9.69 -8.35
C TYR A 211 -9.45 8.75 -9.22
N LEU A 212 -10.47 9.27 -9.90
CA LEU A 212 -11.39 8.45 -10.71
C LEU A 212 -10.70 7.80 -11.90
N LEU A 213 -9.72 8.47 -12.52
CA LEU A 213 -8.89 7.89 -13.57
C LEU A 213 -8.15 6.65 -13.03
N TYR A 214 -7.47 6.81 -11.90
CA TYR A 214 -6.78 5.71 -11.21
C TYR A 214 -7.73 4.58 -10.80
N ALA A 215 -8.81 4.92 -10.10
CA ALA A 215 -9.77 3.99 -9.53
C ALA A 215 -10.46 3.18 -10.63
N SER A 216 -10.81 3.81 -11.75
CA SER A 216 -11.47 3.14 -12.87
C SER A 216 -10.54 2.28 -13.72
N PHE A 217 -9.23 2.57 -13.75
CA PHE A 217 -8.25 1.74 -14.46
C PHE A 217 -7.86 0.52 -13.64
N ARG A 218 -7.81 0.67 -12.31
CA ARG A 218 -7.53 -0.42 -11.36
C ARG A 218 -8.77 -1.20 -10.95
N GLU A 219 -9.94 -0.64 -11.20
CA GLU A 219 -11.24 -1.12 -10.73
C GLU A 219 -11.28 -1.29 -9.21
N LYS A 220 -10.72 -0.31 -8.48
CA LYS A 220 -10.63 -0.27 -7.01
C LYS A 220 -11.05 1.08 -6.44
N THR A 221 -11.83 1.06 -5.35
CA THR A 221 -12.22 2.28 -4.63
C THR A 221 -11.17 2.73 -3.63
N ASN A 222 -10.57 1.78 -2.89
CA ASN A 222 -9.83 2.05 -1.66
C ASN A 222 -8.38 2.48 -1.92
N LEU A 223 -8.20 3.52 -2.72
CA LEU A 223 -6.89 4.04 -3.08
C LEU A 223 -6.50 5.20 -2.17
N ILE A 224 -5.26 5.21 -1.68
CA ILE A 224 -4.71 6.34 -0.91
C ILE A 224 -3.51 6.94 -1.64
N SER A 225 -3.36 8.25 -1.54
CA SER A 225 -2.17 8.93 -2.04
C SER A 225 -0.95 8.53 -1.23
N TYR A 226 0.14 8.20 -1.91
CA TYR A 226 1.45 8.04 -1.31
C TYR A 226 2.24 9.36 -1.40
N PRO A 227 2.73 9.93 -0.27
CA PRO A 227 3.61 11.10 -0.31
C PRO A 227 4.93 10.79 -1.02
N TYR A 228 5.22 11.53 -2.09
CA TYR A 228 6.47 11.38 -2.85
C TYR A 228 6.99 12.74 -3.33
N TYR A 229 8.30 12.83 -3.48
CA TYR A 229 8.99 14.05 -3.91
C TYR A 229 8.88 14.30 -5.41
N THR A 230 9.27 15.49 -5.86
CA THR A 230 9.04 15.96 -7.24
C THR A 230 10.33 16.07 -8.04
N LYS A 231 10.18 16.21 -9.36
CA LYS A 231 11.25 16.63 -10.28
C LYS A 231 11.16 18.12 -10.57
N TYR A 232 12.31 18.77 -10.61
CA TYR A 232 12.52 20.10 -11.17
C TYR A 232 13.86 20.06 -11.91
N THR A 233 13.79 19.60 -13.14
CA THR A 233 14.96 19.47 -14.01
C THR A 233 15.22 20.78 -14.74
N LYS A 234 16.49 21.17 -14.84
CA LYS A 234 16.98 22.32 -15.60
C LYS A 234 17.83 21.88 -16.80
N PRO A 235 17.97 22.72 -17.84
CA PRO A 235 18.86 22.41 -18.96
C PRO A 235 20.27 22.00 -18.50
N GLY A 236 20.78 20.90 -19.05
CA GLY A 236 22.09 20.33 -18.72
C GLY A 236 22.09 19.31 -17.58
N ASP A 237 21.00 19.16 -16.82
CA ASP A 237 20.92 18.12 -15.79
C ASP A 237 21.05 16.71 -16.40
N ALA A 238 21.87 15.86 -15.77
CA ALA A 238 22.09 14.48 -16.17
C ALA A 238 20.89 13.59 -15.74
N THR A 239 19.85 13.57 -16.57
CA THR A 239 18.59 12.88 -16.28
C THR A 239 18.45 11.51 -16.92
N LYS A 240 19.41 11.05 -17.74
CA LYS A 240 19.27 9.78 -18.47
C LYS A 240 19.41 8.59 -17.53
N PHE A 241 18.38 7.74 -17.47
CA PHE A 241 18.40 6.44 -16.80
C PHE A 241 17.26 5.57 -17.33
N ARG A 242 17.39 4.25 -17.19
CA ARG A 242 16.33 3.27 -17.45
C ARG A 242 16.32 2.21 -16.35
N HIS A 243 15.12 1.74 -16.02
CA HIS A 243 14.88 0.76 -14.97
C HIS A 243 13.47 0.17 -15.12
N ILE A 244 13.16 -0.84 -14.33
CA ILE A 244 11.81 -1.34 -14.08
C ILE A 244 11.58 -1.34 -12.57
N ASP A 245 10.44 -0.82 -12.13
CA ASP A 245 10.12 -0.64 -10.72
C ASP A 245 9.65 -1.92 -10.00
N LEU A 246 9.88 -3.07 -10.63
CA LEU A 246 9.55 -4.39 -10.13
C LEU A 246 10.77 -5.30 -10.24
N ASN A 247 10.89 -6.23 -9.29
CA ASN A 247 11.66 -7.45 -9.49
C ASN A 247 10.88 -8.34 -10.46
N ILE A 248 11.43 -8.60 -11.64
CA ILE A 248 10.73 -9.29 -12.74
C ILE A 248 10.43 -10.73 -12.35
N SER A 249 11.37 -11.42 -11.70
CA SER A 249 11.18 -12.81 -11.29
C SER A 249 10.11 -12.93 -10.21
N GLU A 250 10.14 -12.05 -9.20
CA GLU A 250 9.13 -11.98 -8.14
C GLU A 250 7.75 -11.61 -8.69
N ALA A 251 7.68 -10.62 -9.60
CA ALA A 251 6.43 -10.21 -10.25
C ALA A 251 5.80 -11.34 -11.07
N VAL A 252 6.59 -12.08 -11.84
CA VAL A 252 6.10 -13.25 -12.62
C VAL A 252 5.70 -14.40 -11.72
N ALA A 253 6.45 -14.67 -10.64
CA ALA A 253 6.20 -15.80 -9.75
C ALA A 253 5.02 -15.58 -8.79
N THR A 254 4.82 -14.35 -8.32
CA THR A 254 3.89 -14.05 -7.20
C THR A 254 2.83 -13.01 -7.53
N GLY A 255 2.98 -12.28 -8.63
CA GLY A 255 2.14 -11.11 -8.92
C GLY A 255 2.48 -9.87 -8.07
N ARG A 256 3.59 -9.86 -7.32
CA ARG A 256 3.93 -8.71 -6.47
C ARG A 256 4.03 -7.41 -7.29
N GLY A 257 3.16 -6.45 -6.95
CA GLY A 257 3.17 -5.10 -7.52
C GLY A 257 2.65 -4.99 -8.96
N VAL A 258 2.09 -6.05 -9.55
CA VAL A 258 1.56 -6.02 -10.92
C VAL A 258 0.26 -5.20 -11.03
N ASP A 259 -0.48 -5.07 -9.93
CA ASP A 259 -1.75 -4.32 -9.86
C ASP A 259 -1.57 -2.84 -9.50
N LEU A 260 -0.32 -2.41 -9.26
CA LEU A 260 0.02 -1.00 -9.14
C LEU A 260 -0.14 -0.33 -10.50
N ILE A 261 -0.37 0.98 -10.50
CA ILE A 261 -0.14 1.82 -11.68
C ILE A 261 0.62 3.06 -11.24
N GLN A 262 1.53 3.51 -12.10
CA GLN A 262 2.38 4.66 -11.82
C GLN A 262 1.79 5.87 -12.51
N GLY A 263 1.89 7.01 -11.85
CA GLY A 263 1.23 8.24 -12.27
C GLY A 263 2.21 9.39 -12.17
N SER A 264 2.23 10.21 -13.20
CA SER A 264 3.02 11.44 -13.20
C SER A 264 2.24 12.58 -13.83
N VAL A 265 2.32 13.75 -13.23
CA VAL A 265 1.75 15.00 -13.77
C VAL A 265 2.87 15.89 -14.26
N SER A 266 2.81 16.30 -15.52
CA SER A 266 3.78 17.22 -16.11
C SER A 266 3.30 18.66 -15.97
N TRP A 267 4.15 19.52 -15.39
CA TRP A 267 3.83 20.94 -15.15
C TRP A 267 4.49 21.89 -16.15
N ASP A 268 5.35 21.36 -17.02
CA ASP A 268 5.92 22.05 -18.17
C ASP A 268 5.72 21.18 -19.42
N ASP A 269 5.76 21.79 -20.61
CA ASP A 269 5.71 21.04 -21.87
C ASP A 269 7.01 20.27 -22.10
N GLU A 270 6.90 18.95 -22.26
CA GLU A 270 8.03 18.06 -22.55
C GLU A 270 8.43 18.09 -24.03
N ASP A 271 9.61 17.57 -24.36
CA ASP A 271 10.03 17.36 -25.74
C ASP A 271 10.67 15.98 -25.96
N GLY A 272 11.00 15.65 -27.20
CA GLY A 272 11.59 14.35 -27.54
C GLY A 272 12.99 14.09 -26.97
N GLN A 273 13.62 15.04 -26.29
CA GLN A 273 14.91 14.85 -25.62
C GLN A 273 14.83 15.07 -24.09
N ASN A 274 13.68 15.53 -23.60
CA ASN A 274 13.39 15.76 -22.19
C ASN A 274 11.97 15.30 -21.84
N CYS A 275 11.75 14.00 -21.93
CA CYS A 275 10.49 13.32 -21.61
C CYS A 275 10.78 11.98 -20.91
N THR A 276 9.73 11.22 -20.63
CA THR A 276 9.89 9.82 -20.24
C THR A 276 9.91 8.94 -21.47
N GLU A 277 10.74 7.90 -21.43
CA GLU A 277 10.70 6.82 -22.41
C GLU A 277 10.26 5.52 -21.74
N ILE A 278 9.49 4.70 -22.47
CA ILE A 278 8.97 3.42 -22.01
C ILE A 278 9.21 2.36 -23.08
N LEU A 279 9.40 1.10 -22.66
CA LEU A 279 9.39 -0.05 -23.55
C LEU A 279 7.95 -0.55 -23.67
N GLU A 280 7.19 0.03 -24.60
CA GLU A 280 5.74 -0.13 -24.70
C GLU A 280 5.33 -1.60 -25.02
N GLU A 281 4.17 -2.03 -24.53
CA GLU A 281 3.64 -3.41 -24.64
C GLU A 281 4.39 -4.50 -23.86
N PHE A 282 5.55 -4.19 -23.26
CA PHE A 282 6.37 -5.17 -22.56
C PHE A 282 5.63 -5.90 -21.42
N HIS A 283 4.66 -5.26 -20.77
CA HIS A 283 3.86 -5.84 -19.67
C HIS A 283 3.13 -7.13 -20.09
N ARG A 284 2.80 -7.26 -21.37
CA ARG A 284 2.15 -8.45 -21.96
C ARG A 284 3.13 -9.60 -22.21
N HIS A 285 4.42 -9.29 -22.25
CA HIS A 285 5.51 -10.23 -22.58
C HIS A 285 6.45 -10.49 -21.41
N ILE A 286 6.20 -9.94 -20.22
CA ILE A 286 7.12 -10.05 -19.07
C ILE A 286 7.42 -11.51 -18.67
N ALA A 287 6.45 -12.41 -18.79
CA ALA A 287 6.65 -13.83 -18.50
C ALA A 287 7.52 -14.53 -19.55
N GLU A 288 7.29 -14.24 -20.84
CA GLU A 288 8.12 -14.73 -21.96
C GLU A 288 9.56 -14.20 -21.83
N TYR A 289 9.70 -12.93 -21.50
CA TYR A 289 10.99 -12.30 -21.22
C TYR A 289 11.73 -12.97 -20.05
N GLN A 290 11.03 -13.28 -18.95
CA GLN A 290 11.64 -13.97 -17.81
C GLN A 290 12.07 -15.40 -18.16
N GLN A 291 11.34 -16.10 -19.03
CA GLN A 291 11.78 -17.40 -19.56
C GLN A 291 13.04 -17.28 -20.41
N TRP A 292 13.12 -16.27 -21.28
CA TRP A 292 14.33 -15.98 -22.05
C TRP A 292 15.53 -15.68 -21.15
N ARG A 293 15.37 -14.85 -20.10
CA ARG A 293 16.42 -14.56 -19.10
C ARG A 293 16.96 -15.85 -18.46
N LYS A 294 16.06 -16.73 -18.02
CA LYS A 294 16.43 -18.04 -17.44
C LYS A 294 17.19 -18.91 -18.43
N GLY A 295 16.76 -18.97 -19.69
CA GLY A 295 17.45 -19.71 -20.74
C GLY A 295 18.87 -19.19 -21.05
N ARG A 296 19.15 -17.94 -20.71
CA ARG A 296 20.46 -17.28 -20.87
C ARG A 296 21.29 -17.27 -19.58
N ASN A 297 20.82 -17.87 -18.50
CA ASN A 297 21.43 -17.81 -17.17
C ASN A 297 21.68 -16.35 -16.69
N ILE A 298 20.82 -15.40 -17.10
CA ILE A 298 20.86 -14.04 -16.57
C ILE A 298 20.33 -14.10 -15.13
N PRO A 299 21.11 -13.66 -14.12
CA PRO A 299 20.68 -13.75 -12.74
C PRO A 299 19.45 -12.87 -12.47
N ASP A 300 18.62 -13.33 -11.55
CA ASP A 300 17.52 -12.52 -11.01
C ASP A 300 18.07 -11.41 -10.12
N SER A 301 17.38 -10.27 -10.08
CA SER A 301 17.72 -9.18 -9.16
C SER A 301 17.49 -9.61 -7.71
N THR A 302 18.34 -9.12 -6.81
CA THR A 302 18.15 -9.25 -5.35
C THR A 302 17.37 -8.06 -4.76
N GLY A 303 17.14 -7.00 -5.54
CA GLY A 303 16.40 -5.80 -5.16
C GLY A 303 14.91 -5.86 -5.55
N LYS A 304 14.16 -4.81 -5.20
CA LYS A 304 12.75 -4.64 -5.58
C LYS A 304 12.55 -3.85 -6.88
N ILE A 305 13.61 -3.20 -7.36
CA ILE A 305 13.71 -2.45 -8.61
C ILE A 305 14.91 -3.02 -9.37
N GLU A 306 14.83 -3.11 -10.70
CA GLU A 306 15.94 -3.55 -11.55
C GLU A 306 16.41 -2.41 -12.45
N GLY A 307 17.71 -2.11 -12.43
CA GLY A 307 18.31 -1.22 -13.42
C GLY A 307 18.26 -1.85 -14.81
N TRP A 308 18.16 -1.03 -15.85
CA TRP A 308 18.02 -1.51 -17.23
C TRP A 308 19.11 -0.98 -18.14
N LYS A 309 19.74 -1.90 -18.88
CA LYS A 309 20.72 -1.64 -19.93
C LYS A 309 20.34 -2.49 -21.13
N ASP A 310 20.17 -1.88 -22.30
CA ASP A 310 19.66 -2.60 -23.48
C ASP A 310 20.60 -3.72 -23.91
N GLU A 311 21.92 -3.54 -23.76
CA GLU A 311 22.91 -4.54 -24.15
C GLU A 311 22.77 -5.85 -23.36
N GLU A 312 22.32 -5.74 -22.10
CA GLU A 312 22.16 -6.87 -21.17
C GLU A 312 20.71 -7.39 -21.18
N HIS A 313 19.72 -6.49 -21.21
CA HIS A 313 18.32 -6.79 -20.97
C HIS A 313 17.42 -6.71 -22.19
N TRP A 314 17.83 -6.02 -23.26
CA TRP A 314 17.05 -5.95 -24.50
C TRP A 314 17.92 -6.10 -25.76
N PRO A 315 18.80 -7.12 -25.83
CA PRO A 315 19.65 -7.32 -26.99
C PRO A 315 18.83 -7.72 -28.23
N ALA A 316 19.45 -7.63 -29.41
CA ALA A 316 18.82 -7.93 -30.69
C ALA A 316 18.09 -9.29 -30.72
N GLU A 317 18.55 -10.30 -29.97
CA GLU A 317 17.89 -11.60 -29.91
C GLU A 317 16.44 -11.51 -29.40
N ILE A 318 16.19 -10.88 -28.25
CA ILE A 318 14.84 -10.78 -27.70
C ILE A 318 14.02 -9.72 -28.45
N GLN A 319 14.67 -8.65 -28.91
CA GLN A 319 14.03 -7.65 -29.75
C GLN A 319 13.52 -8.24 -31.08
N ASN A 320 14.26 -9.16 -31.70
CA ASN A 320 13.83 -9.83 -32.93
C ASN A 320 12.67 -10.80 -32.69
N LYS A 321 12.55 -11.38 -31.48
CA LYS A 321 11.39 -12.19 -31.09
C LYS A 321 10.14 -11.33 -30.84
N LEU A 322 10.34 -10.11 -30.35
CA LEU A 322 9.29 -9.16 -29.99
C LEU A 322 9.44 -7.84 -30.78
N PRO A 323 9.34 -7.87 -32.13
CA PRO A 323 9.70 -6.73 -32.98
C PRO A 323 8.82 -5.49 -32.77
N ASN A 324 7.61 -5.67 -32.22
CA ASN A 324 6.67 -4.59 -31.93
C ASN A 324 6.92 -3.90 -30.58
N VAL A 325 7.71 -4.51 -29.69
CA VAL A 325 8.04 -3.97 -28.36
C VAL A 325 9.29 -3.10 -28.48
N GLN A 326 9.09 -1.78 -28.45
CA GLN A 326 10.15 -0.79 -28.71
C GLN A 326 10.11 0.37 -27.72
N TRP A 327 11.28 0.96 -27.49
CA TRP A 327 11.40 2.19 -26.70
C TRP A 327 10.67 3.34 -27.39
N LYS A 328 9.68 3.92 -26.72
CA LYS A 328 8.92 5.07 -27.19
C LYS A 328 9.07 6.24 -26.23
N LYS A 329 9.21 7.43 -26.80
CA LYS A 329 9.22 8.70 -26.10
C LYS A 329 7.79 9.16 -25.86
N ILE A 330 7.42 9.34 -24.60
CA ILE A 330 6.08 9.74 -24.19
C ILE A 330 6.13 11.22 -23.81
N ILE A 331 5.80 12.07 -24.77
CA ILE A 331 5.83 13.52 -24.62
C ILE A 331 4.51 13.98 -23.98
N CYS A 332 4.61 14.60 -22.81
CA CYS A 332 3.45 15.17 -22.11
C CYS A 332 3.44 16.70 -22.28
N LYS A 333 2.24 17.28 -22.42
CA LYS A 333 2.03 18.73 -22.29
C LYS A 333 1.86 19.10 -20.82
N LYS A 334 1.99 20.38 -20.51
CA LYS A 334 1.66 20.89 -19.19
C LYS A 334 0.18 20.58 -18.84
N GLY A 335 -0.04 19.99 -17.67
CA GLY A 335 -1.36 19.55 -17.20
C GLY A 335 -1.70 18.10 -17.55
N ASP A 336 -0.91 17.45 -18.42
CA ASP A 336 -1.12 16.04 -18.75
C ASP A 336 -0.72 15.13 -17.58
N VAL A 337 -1.51 14.09 -17.42
CA VAL A 337 -1.26 12.93 -16.57
C VAL A 337 -0.81 11.78 -17.45
N ARG A 338 0.33 11.18 -17.13
CA ARG A 338 0.73 9.88 -17.67
C ARG A 338 0.46 8.79 -16.65
N ILE A 339 -0.28 7.76 -17.07
CA ILE A 339 -0.47 6.52 -16.32
C ILE A 339 0.31 5.40 -17.00
N THR A 340 1.19 4.72 -16.27
CA THR A 340 2.01 3.61 -16.78
C THR A 340 1.87 2.35 -15.93
N ASP A 341 1.89 1.21 -16.60
CA ASP A 341 1.93 -0.11 -15.99
C ASP A 341 3.34 -0.34 -15.41
N PRO A 342 3.45 -0.76 -14.13
CA PRO A 342 4.72 -0.92 -13.42
C PRO A 342 5.61 -2.00 -14.03
N ARG A 343 5.05 -2.88 -14.86
CA ARG A 343 5.80 -3.92 -15.57
C ARG A 343 6.55 -3.38 -16.77
N LEU A 344 6.35 -2.12 -17.19
CA LEU A 344 7.10 -1.53 -18.29
C LEU A 344 8.48 -1.04 -17.82
N PRO A 345 9.58 -1.50 -18.46
CA PRO A 345 10.85 -0.81 -18.39
C PRO A 345 10.67 0.63 -18.86
N HIS A 346 11.15 1.57 -18.07
CA HIS A 346 10.99 2.98 -18.33
C HIS A 346 12.14 3.80 -17.79
N GLY A 347 12.21 5.05 -18.24
CA GLY A 347 13.32 5.93 -17.96
C GLY A 347 13.01 7.39 -18.19
N SER A 348 14.04 8.21 -18.06
CA SER A 348 14.00 9.57 -18.55
C SER A 348 15.06 9.73 -19.62
N THR A 349 14.74 10.50 -20.65
CA THR A 349 15.76 10.95 -21.61
C THR A 349 16.71 11.93 -20.92
N GLY A 350 17.87 12.16 -21.51
CA GLY A 350 18.82 13.16 -21.02
C GLY A 350 20.05 13.30 -21.91
N PRO A 351 20.89 14.33 -21.67
CA PRO A 351 20.70 15.39 -20.66
C PRO A 351 19.47 16.25 -20.95
N ALA A 352 18.94 16.92 -19.92
CA ALA A 352 17.72 17.71 -20.08
C ALA A 352 17.95 18.92 -20.99
N THR A 353 17.04 19.14 -21.94
CA THR A 353 17.10 20.24 -22.92
C THR A 353 16.37 21.50 -22.46
N ARG A 354 15.42 21.36 -21.53
CA ARG A 354 14.56 22.44 -21.05
C ARG A 354 14.18 22.23 -19.59
N ARG A 355 13.51 23.23 -18.99
CA ARG A 355 12.88 23.04 -17.68
C ARG A 355 11.81 21.96 -17.79
N ARG A 356 11.81 21.01 -16.85
CA ARG A 356 10.77 19.98 -16.73
C ARG A 356 10.45 19.71 -15.27
N ARG A 357 9.26 20.14 -14.85
CA ARG A 357 8.72 19.85 -13.52
C ARG A 357 7.68 18.75 -13.61
N THR A 358 7.81 17.76 -12.73
CA THR A 358 6.92 16.60 -12.68
C THR A 358 6.60 16.26 -11.23
N MET A 359 5.33 16.00 -10.95
CA MET A 359 4.88 15.45 -9.68
C MET A 359 4.42 14.00 -9.84
N LEU A 360 4.56 13.20 -8.78
CA LEU A 360 4.33 11.76 -8.80
C LEU A 360 3.26 11.35 -7.77
N PRO A 361 1.98 11.73 -7.96
CA PRO A 361 0.90 11.35 -7.04
C PRO A 361 0.49 9.88 -7.25
N TRP A 362 1.23 8.94 -6.69
CA TRP A 362 0.84 7.54 -6.77
C TRP A 362 -0.31 7.25 -5.83
N LEU A 363 -1.35 6.59 -6.33
CA LEU A 363 -2.44 6.10 -5.50
C LEU A 363 -2.28 4.58 -5.32
N VAL A 364 -2.05 4.16 -4.08
CA VAL A 364 -1.79 2.77 -3.69
C VAL A 364 -3.02 2.18 -3.02
N LEU A 365 -3.25 0.87 -3.17
CA LEU A 365 -4.43 0.22 -2.61
C LEU A 365 -4.22 -0.08 -1.11
N VAL A 366 -5.22 0.25 -0.31
CA VAL A 366 -5.44 -0.37 1.01
C VAL A 366 -6.56 -1.41 0.86
N HIS A 367 -6.33 -2.62 1.34
CA HIS A 367 -7.31 -3.69 1.24
C HIS A 367 -8.52 -3.44 2.16
N ASP A 368 -9.58 -4.21 1.98
CA ASP A 368 -10.87 -4.02 2.66
C ASP A 368 -10.79 -4.14 4.19
N ASP A 369 -9.75 -4.80 4.72
CA ASP A 369 -9.46 -4.85 6.14
C ASP A 369 -8.90 -3.53 6.71
N MET A 370 -8.68 -2.52 5.85
CA MET A 370 -8.15 -1.19 6.16
C MET A 370 -6.77 -1.20 6.84
N THR A 371 -6.05 -2.32 6.77
CA THR A 371 -4.76 -2.51 7.45
C THR A 371 -3.69 -3.08 6.53
N THR A 372 -4.07 -3.96 5.62
CA THR A 372 -3.17 -4.54 4.64
C THR A 372 -2.96 -3.55 3.49
N MET A 373 -1.70 -3.23 3.24
CA MET A 373 -1.27 -2.42 2.10
C MET A 373 -0.90 -3.32 0.93
N GLU A 374 -1.13 -2.86 -0.29
CA GLU A 374 -0.83 -3.59 -1.53
C GLU A 374 0.61 -4.11 -1.63
N ILE A 375 1.57 -3.29 -1.19
CA ILE A 375 2.97 -3.69 -1.01
C ILE A 375 3.26 -3.61 0.49
N PRO A 376 3.34 -4.73 1.22
CA PRO A 376 3.55 -4.71 2.66
C PRO A 376 4.80 -3.93 3.09
N GLU A 377 5.84 -3.89 2.25
CA GLU A 377 7.10 -3.23 2.58
C GLU A 377 7.07 -1.69 2.43
N MET A 378 6.00 -1.10 1.86
CA MET A 378 5.90 0.37 1.65
C MET A 378 5.63 1.17 2.93
N GLY A 379 5.33 0.48 4.03
CA GLY A 379 4.78 1.04 5.26
C GLY A 379 3.29 0.69 5.42
N SER A 380 2.81 0.73 6.66
CA SER A 380 1.41 0.52 7.02
C SER A 380 0.52 1.72 6.66
N TYR A 381 -0.80 1.49 6.61
CA TYR A 381 -1.78 2.56 6.44
C TYR A 381 -1.59 3.68 7.48
N GLN A 382 -1.35 3.32 8.74
CA GLN A 382 -1.17 4.27 9.84
C GLN A 382 0.08 5.13 9.65
N GLU A 383 1.19 4.56 9.19
CA GLU A 383 2.42 5.32 8.92
C GLU A 383 2.24 6.27 7.73
N ILE A 384 1.54 5.85 6.68
CA ILE A 384 1.24 6.71 5.53
C ILE A 384 0.26 7.84 5.93
N ALA A 385 -0.76 7.52 6.73
CA ALA A 385 -1.69 8.50 7.28
C ALA A 385 -0.96 9.53 8.17
N ALA A 386 -0.04 9.07 9.03
CA ALA A 386 0.78 9.94 9.85
C ALA A 386 1.69 10.84 9.00
N ALA A 387 2.23 10.35 7.88
CA ALA A 387 3.00 11.16 6.95
C ALA A 387 2.17 12.30 6.35
N HIS A 388 0.92 12.03 5.97
CA HIS A 388 -0.01 13.08 5.51
C HIS A 388 -0.42 14.06 6.60
N GLN A 389 -0.62 13.61 7.84
CA GLN A 389 -1.02 14.46 8.96
C GLN A 389 0.13 15.35 9.45
N ASN A 390 1.35 14.83 9.43
CA ASN A 390 2.55 15.53 9.89
C ASN A 390 3.31 16.23 8.76
N LEU A 391 2.84 16.11 7.51
CA LEU A 391 3.45 16.68 6.31
C LEU A 391 4.91 16.23 6.12
N THR A 392 5.19 14.95 6.41
CA THR A 392 6.53 14.35 6.33
C THR A 392 6.62 13.36 5.17
N ALA A 393 7.83 12.90 4.85
CA ALA A 393 7.98 11.77 3.95
C ALA A 393 7.32 10.50 4.52
N ALA A 394 6.85 9.61 3.64
CA ALA A 394 6.48 8.25 4.00
C ALA A 394 7.71 7.45 4.51
N PRO A 395 7.53 6.38 5.31
CA PRO A 395 8.66 5.67 5.93
C PRO A 395 9.60 4.98 4.92
N ARG A 396 9.08 4.62 3.74
CA ARG A 396 9.76 3.87 2.69
C ARG A 396 9.47 4.51 1.33
N THR A 397 9.99 3.91 0.26
CA THR A 397 9.46 4.14 -1.09
C THR A 397 8.22 3.27 -1.31
N PRO A 398 7.41 3.60 -2.33
CA PRO A 398 6.25 2.79 -2.73
C PRO A 398 6.58 1.34 -3.12
N SER A 399 7.81 1.09 -3.58
CA SER A 399 8.32 -0.27 -3.86
C SER A 399 8.83 -1.00 -2.60
N GLY A 400 8.95 -0.32 -1.47
CA GLY A 400 9.42 -0.86 -0.18
C GLY A 400 10.91 -0.63 0.14
N HIS A 401 11.63 0.11 -0.71
CA HIS A 401 13.02 0.48 -0.43
C HIS A 401 13.10 1.52 0.70
N ALA A 402 14.24 1.55 1.39
CA ALA A 402 14.54 2.66 2.27
C ALA A 402 14.68 3.96 1.46
N ASN A 403 14.34 5.09 2.07
CA ASN A 403 14.56 6.41 1.48
C ASN A 403 16.07 6.72 1.41
N MET A 404 16.71 6.29 0.31
CA MET A 404 18.16 6.34 0.09
C MET A 404 18.77 7.73 0.32
N TYR A 405 18.01 8.78 0.03
CA TYR A 405 18.45 10.18 0.09
C TYR A 405 18.09 10.89 1.41
N GLY A 406 17.65 10.12 2.41
CA GLY A 406 17.05 10.64 3.64
C GLY A 406 15.57 10.97 3.43
N GLY A 407 14.70 10.38 4.24
CA GLY A 407 13.31 10.83 4.34
C GLY A 407 13.22 12.08 5.21
N ILE A 408 12.46 13.09 4.79
CA ILE A 408 12.22 14.27 5.64
C ILE A 408 11.37 13.83 6.82
N LYS A 409 11.90 14.04 8.03
CA LYS A 409 11.25 13.62 9.29
C LYS A 409 10.41 14.72 9.94
N TRP A 410 10.37 15.89 9.33
CA TRP A 410 9.63 17.06 9.80
C TRP A 410 8.97 17.76 8.60
N ALA A 411 7.91 18.52 8.86
CA ALA A 411 7.25 19.32 7.83
C ALA A 411 8.19 20.40 7.28
N PHE A 412 8.11 20.70 5.99
CA PHE A 412 8.69 21.95 5.50
C PHE A 412 7.92 23.11 6.16
N PRO A 413 8.58 24.15 6.70
CA PRO A 413 7.91 25.14 7.56
C PRO A 413 6.70 25.84 6.94
N GLY A 414 6.69 26.02 5.61
CA GLY A 414 5.59 26.62 4.88
C GLY A 414 4.44 25.66 4.52
N ASP A 415 4.55 24.36 4.82
CA ASP A 415 3.54 23.38 4.42
C ASP A 415 2.28 23.52 5.29
N VAL A 416 1.11 23.47 4.64
CA VAL A 416 -0.19 23.62 5.30
C VAL A 416 -1.07 22.42 4.98
N GLN A 417 -1.71 21.86 6.02
CA GLN A 417 -2.63 20.74 5.87
C GLN A 417 -3.84 21.15 5.01
N PRO A 418 -4.19 20.39 3.95
CA PRO A 418 -5.40 20.66 3.18
C PRO A 418 -6.65 20.20 3.94
N ILE A 419 -7.80 20.82 3.65
CA ILE A 419 -9.12 20.35 4.10
C ILE A 419 -10.00 20.25 2.86
N TYR A 420 -10.20 19.03 2.35
CA TYR A 420 -10.97 18.81 1.13
C TYR A 420 -12.47 18.78 1.42
N SER A 421 -13.30 19.29 0.50
CA SER A 421 -14.75 19.29 0.63
C SER A 421 -15.37 17.90 0.38
N SER A 422 -14.81 17.10 -0.54
CA SER A 422 -15.26 15.74 -0.82
C SER A 422 -14.73 14.72 0.20
N ALA A 423 -15.60 13.82 0.66
CA ALA A 423 -15.24 12.72 1.55
C ALA A 423 -14.28 11.71 0.88
N ILE A 424 -14.44 11.42 -0.41
CA ILE A 424 -13.50 10.61 -1.19
C ILE A 424 -12.14 11.28 -1.27
N SER A 425 -12.07 12.59 -1.55
CA SER A 425 -10.79 13.32 -1.56
C SER A 425 -10.09 13.27 -0.19
N ARG A 426 -10.87 13.39 0.89
CA ARG A 426 -10.39 13.21 2.26
C ARG A 426 -9.89 11.78 2.51
N ALA A 427 -10.58 10.76 2.00
CA ALA A 427 -10.17 9.36 2.15
C ALA A 427 -8.88 9.04 1.40
N VAL A 428 -8.74 9.53 0.15
CA VAL A 428 -7.52 9.44 -0.65
C VAL A 428 -6.32 10.02 0.12
N ASN A 429 -6.52 11.09 0.87
CA ASN A 429 -5.47 11.76 1.65
C ASN A 429 -5.43 11.32 3.12
N CYS A 430 -5.98 10.16 3.45
CA CYS A 430 -5.98 9.55 4.79
C CYS A 430 -6.61 10.42 5.91
N GLN A 431 -7.48 11.37 5.56
CA GLN A 431 -8.22 12.21 6.51
C GLN A 431 -9.54 11.57 6.97
N LEU A 432 -10.02 10.57 6.22
CA LEU A 432 -11.14 9.71 6.56
C LEU A 432 -10.80 8.26 6.18
N PRO A 433 -11.30 7.26 6.91
CA PRO A 433 -11.20 5.88 6.46
C PRO A 433 -12.19 5.61 5.32
N TRP A 434 -11.86 4.70 4.41
CA TRP A 434 -12.73 4.32 3.29
C TRP A 434 -14.08 3.74 3.73
N ASN A 435 -14.15 3.10 4.89
CA ASN A 435 -15.39 2.58 5.47
C ASN A 435 -16.24 3.66 6.19
N SER A 436 -15.85 4.95 6.13
CA SER A 436 -16.64 6.05 6.67
C SER A 436 -17.99 6.15 5.96
N PRO A 437 -19.12 6.34 6.68
CA PRO A 437 -20.43 6.55 6.05
C PRO A 437 -20.47 7.69 5.04
N LEU A 438 -19.67 8.75 5.23
CA LEU A 438 -19.57 9.86 4.28
C LEU A 438 -18.94 9.43 2.96
N VAL A 439 -17.91 8.58 3.02
CA VAL A 439 -17.23 8.06 1.83
C VAL A 439 -18.13 7.08 1.10
N GLN A 440 -18.77 6.17 1.83
CA GLN A 440 -19.73 5.22 1.26
C GLN A 440 -20.92 5.93 0.60
N HIS A 441 -21.39 7.04 1.18
CA HIS A 441 -22.44 7.85 0.58
C HIS A 441 -22.01 8.51 -0.74
N GLU A 442 -20.79 9.06 -0.84
CA GLU A 442 -20.29 9.61 -2.10
C GLU A 442 -20.09 8.52 -3.17
N LEU A 443 -19.55 7.35 -2.79
CA LEU A 443 -19.42 6.20 -3.70
C LEU A 443 -20.79 5.78 -4.26
N ASP A 444 -21.79 5.65 -3.38
CA ASP A 444 -23.15 5.29 -3.77
C ASP A 444 -23.77 6.32 -4.72
N THR A 445 -23.66 7.59 -4.34
CA THR A 445 -24.27 8.72 -5.07
C THR A 445 -23.69 8.89 -6.47
N TYR A 446 -22.38 8.74 -6.63
CA TYR A 446 -21.68 9.12 -7.87
C TYR A 446 -21.23 7.93 -8.73
N LEU A 447 -20.94 6.76 -8.13
CA LEU A 447 -20.20 5.69 -8.83
C LEU A 447 -20.99 4.39 -9.04
N VAL A 448 -22.07 4.14 -8.28
CA VAL A 448 -22.92 2.93 -8.49
C VAL A 448 -23.71 3.02 -9.79
N ARG A 449 -24.27 4.20 -10.07
CA ARG A 449 -24.99 4.52 -11.30
C ARG A 449 -24.51 5.88 -11.80
N PRO A 450 -23.33 5.93 -12.42
CA PRO A 450 -22.68 7.19 -12.74
C PRO A 450 -23.52 8.00 -13.72
N ASN A 451 -23.89 9.21 -13.32
CA ASN A 451 -24.50 10.19 -14.19
C ASN A 451 -23.42 11.17 -14.69
N PRO A 452 -23.18 11.26 -16.01
CA PRO A 452 -22.09 12.09 -16.54
C PRO A 452 -22.15 13.57 -16.15
N ALA A 453 -23.34 14.16 -16.09
CA ALA A 453 -23.50 15.57 -15.72
C ALA A 453 -23.23 15.80 -14.23
N LYS A 454 -23.77 14.94 -13.35
CA LYS A 454 -23.53 15.03 -11.91
C LYS A 454 -22.05 14.81 -11.55
N LEU A 455 -21.41 13.82 -12.19
CA LEU A 455 -19.99 13.50 -11.96
C LEU A 455 -19.09 14.67 -12.36
N ARG A 456 -19.33 15.28 -13.54
CA ARG A 456 -18.58 16.46 -13.99
C ARG A 456 -18.80 17.68 -13.09
N GLN A 457 -20.03 17.90 -12.63
CA GLN A 457 -20.34 18.99 -11.70
C GLN A 457 -19.60 18.79 -10.38
N TRP A 458 -19.64 17.59 -9.80
CA TRP A 458 -18.96 17.26 -8.55
C TRP A 458 -17.43 17.44 -8.62
N ILE A 459 -16.81 17.04 -9.74
CA ILE A 459 -15.39 17.30 -10.00
C ILE A 459 -15.12 18.81 -10.07
N THR A 460 -15.96 19.57 -10.78
CA THR A 460 -15.80 21.02 -10.95
C THR A 460 -15.92 21.75 -9.62
N ASP A 461 -16.94 21.44 -8.82
CA ASP A 461 -17.16 22.07 -7.52
C ASP A 461 -15.99 21.80 -6.56
N THR A 462 -15.52 20.55 -6.52
CA THR A 462 -14.36 20.17 -5.69
C THR A 462 -13.08 20.90 -6.12
N ARG A 463 -12.86 21.09 -7.42
CA ARG A 463 -11.73 21.88 -7.95
C ARG A 463 -11.82 23.35 -7.57
N LEU A 464 -13.01 23.94 -7.61
CA LEU A 464 -13.23 25.33 -7.18
C LEU A 464 -12.92 25.50 -5.69
N ASP A 465 -13.38 24.59 -4.85
CA ASP A 465 -13.10 24.62 -3.40
C ASP A 465 -11.61 24.45 -3.11
N THR A 466 -10.97 23.48 -3.76
CA THR A 466 -9.53 23.22 -3.61
C THR A 466 -8.70 24.40 -4.08
N THR A 467 -9.12 25.08 -5.16
CA THR A 467 -8.47 26.30 -5.65
C THR A 467 -8.52 27.41 -4.62
N ARG A 468 -9.69 27.68 -4.04
CA ARG A 468 -9.84 28.69 -2.98
C ARG A 468 -8.98 28.36 -1.76
N MET A 469 -8.95 27.09 -1.37
CA MET A 469 -8.10 26.61 -0.29
C MET A 469 -6.62 26.87 -0.58
N VAL A 470 -6.12 26.48 -1.75
CA VAL A 470 -4.70 26.68 -2.14
C VAL A 470 -4.33 28.16 -2.11
N LYS A 471 -5.13 29.03 -2.70
CA LYS A 471 -4.87 30.48 -2.73
C LYS A 471 -4.80 31.06 -1.33
N ARG A 472 -5.74 30.70 -0.46
CA ARG A 472 -5.73 31.12 0.95
C ARG A 472 -4.50 30.59 1.69
N HIS A 473 -4.16 29.33 1.50
CA HIS A 473 -3.02 28.71 2.17
C HIS A 473 -1.69 29.26 1.69
N TRP A 474 -1.59 29.77 0.45
CA TRP A 474 -0.35 30.33 -0.07
C TRP A 474 0.16 31.53 0.73
N GLU A 475 -0.75 32.40 1.20
CA GLU A 475 -0.38 33.52 2.07
C GLU A 475 0.21 33.05 3.40
N ILE A 476 -0.33 31.95 3.95
CA ILE A 476 0.19 31.32 5.18
C ILE A 476 1.56 30.71 4.89
N THR A 477 1.70 29.96 3.80
CA THR A 477 2.97 29.34 3.38
C THR A 477 4.09 30.37 3.29
N LYS A 478 3.86 31.50 2.59
CA LYS A 478 4.86 32.56 2.48
C LYS A 478 5.20 33.20 3.83
N ALA A 479 4.22 33.42 4.70
CA ALA A 479 4.45 34.01 6.01
C ALA A 479 5.27 33.08 6.92
N MET A 480 4.96 31.78 6.92
CA MET A 480 5.63 30.80 7.76
C MET A 480 7.04 30.46 7.25
N GLU A 481 7.25 30.41 5.92
CA GLU A 481 8.58 30.22 5.36
C GLU A 481 9.53 31.35 5.72
N LYS A 482 9.11 32.62 5.54
CA LYS A 482 9.89 33.81 5.93
C LYS A 482 10.14 33.95 7.43
N ALA A 483 9.30 33.35 8.26
CA ALA A 483 9.49 33.37 9.71
C ALA A 483 10.50 32.30 10.17
N ALA A 484 10.67 31.23 9.38
CA ALA A 484 11.52 30.11 9.71
C ALA A 484 12.96 30.24 9.17
N PHE A 485 13.14 30.99 8.07
CA PHE A 485 14.42 31.21 7.39
C PHE A 485 14.65 32.69 7.15
#